data_AF-A0A9X1HWP3-F1
#
_entry.id   AF-A0A9X1HWP3-F1
#
_cell.length_a   1.000
_cell.length_b   1.000
_cell.length_c   1.000
_cell.angle_alpha   90.00
_cell.angle_beta   90.00
_cell.angle_gamma   90.00
#
_symmetry.space_group_name_H-M   'P 1'
#
loop_
_entity.id
_entity.type
_entity.pdbx_description
1 polymer ?
#
loop_
_entity_poly.entity_id
_entity_poly.type
_entity_poly.pdbx_seq_one_letter_code
_entity_poly.pdbx_strand_id
1 'polypeptide(L)'
;MKTFGILFLFITLPFSLSAQSNNLPPKPKEGECYCYNVNKTQKWLKVDCDLTKLSKEKVTALQYKLNNLGYKIEITGWINEETNTAYIKEKKLAKKRARKNKS
;
A
#
# COMPACT_ATOMS: atom_id res chain seq x y z
N MET A 1 -19.77 13.29 67.37
CA MET A 1 -18.55 12.99 66.58
C MET A 1 -18.51 11.51 66.28
N LYS A 2 -18.77 11.10 65.04
CA LYS A 2 -18.31 9.82 64.47
C LYS A 2 -18.06 10.04 62.99
N THR A 3 -16.78 10.20 62.66
CA THR A 3 -16.23 10.10 61.30
C THR A 3 -16.17 8.63 60.88
N PHE A 4 -15.79 8.41 59.61
CA PHE A 4 -15.43 7.15 58.93
C PHE A 4 -16.60 6.44 58.22
N GLY A 5 -16.55 6.20 56.91
CA GLY A 5 -15.52 6.49 55.92
C GLY A 5 -16.05 6.08 54.55
N ILE A 6 -15.89 6.95 53.56
CA ILE A 6 -16.26 6.65 52.17
C ILE A 6 -15.16 5.75 51.61
N LEU A 7 -15.45 4.45 51.47
CA LEU A 7 -14.57 3.50 50.81
C LEU A 7 -14.69 3.71 49.30
N PHE A 8 -13.86 4.60 48.73
CA PHE A 8 -13.64 4.66 47.29
C PHE A 8 -12.87 3.41 46.86
N LEU A 9 -13.60 2.36 46.50
CA LEU A 9 -13.06 1.19 45.84
C LEU A 9 -12.68 1.63 44.41
N PHE A 10 -11.44 2.10 44.22
CA PHE A 10 -10.87 2.32 42.90
C PHE A 10 -10.73 0.96 42.21
N ILE A 11 -11.74 0.59 41.44
CA ILE A 11 -11.66 -0.54 40.50
C ILE A 11 -10.63 -0.15 39.44
N THR A 12 -9.38 -0.56 39.64
CA THR A 12 -8.33 -0.47 38.63
C THR A 12 -8.65 -1.48 37.54
N LEU A 13 -9.39 -1.06 36.52
CA LEU A 13 -9.53 -1.82 35.28
C LEU A 13 -8.13 -1.94 34.65
N PRO A 14 -7.59 -3.16 34.43
CA PRO A 14 -6.43 -3.32 33.58
C PRO A 14 -6.91 -3.08 32.14
N PHE A 15 -6.96 -1.82 31.71
CA PHE A 15 -7.05 -1.52 30.29
C PHE A 15 -5.75 -2.01 29.64
N SER A 16 -5.73 -3.25 29.18
CA SER A 16 -4.75 -3.68 28.18
C SER A 16 -5.09 -2.89 26.91
N LEU A 17 -4.53 -1.68 26.79
CA LEU A 17 -4.45 -0.99 25.51
C LEU A 17 -3.66 -1.91 24.58
N SER A 18 -4.36 -2.58 23.65
CA SER A 18 -3.71 -3.16 22.49
C SER A 18 -3.13 -1.99 21.70
N ALA A 19 -1.82 -1.79 21.79
CA ALA A 19 -1.10 -0.89 20.90
C ALA A 19 -1.48 -1.29 19.46
N GLN A 20 -2.02 -0.34 18.70
CA GLN A 20 -2.35 -0.55 17.29
C GLN A 20 -1.08 -1.05 16.59
N SER A 21 -1.05 -2.32 16.17
CA SER A 21 0.05 -2.82 15.34
C SER A 21 -0.11 -2.18 13.98
N ASN A 22 0.43 -0.97 13.86
CA ASN A 22 0.43 -0.26 12.61
C ASN A 22 1.31 -1.08 11.68
N ASN A 23 0.68 -1.84 10.78
CA ASN A 23 1.33 -2.36 9.60
C ASN A 23 1.78 -1.12 8.83
N LEU A 24 2.98 -0.63 9.14
CA LEU A 24 3.66 0.45 8.46
C LEU A 24 4.86 -0.18 7.75
N PRO A 25 5.24 0.33 6.56
CA PRO A 25 6.48 -0.07 5.94
C PRO A 25 7.66 0.18 6.88
N PRO A 26 8.65 -0.72 6.94
CA PRO A 26 9.82 -0.51 7.77
C PRO A 26 10.65 0.65 7.19
N LYS A 27 10.87 1.71 7.99
CA LYS A 27 11.69 2.89 7.65
C LYS A 27 11.26 3.53 6.30
N PRO A 28 10.03 4.05 6.19
CA PRO A 28 9.61 4.73 4.98
C PRO A 28 10.46 5.98 4.76
N LYS A 29 10.89 6.18 3.52
CA LYS A 29 11.56 7.43 3.12
C LYS A 29 10.53 8.39 2.55
N GLU A 30 10.75 9.67 2.78
CA GLU A 30 9.94 10.73 2.21
C GLU A 30 9.93 10.64 0.67
N GLY A 31 8.76 10.86 0.07
CA GLY A 31 8.56 10.78 -1.38
C GLY A 31 8.46 9.36 -1.97
N GLU A 32 8.57 8.31 -1.15
CA GLU A 32 8.40 6.93 -1.59
C GLU A 32 7.01 6.38 -1.23
N CYS A 33 6.46 5.55 -2.11
CA CYS A 33 5.14 4.93 -1.92
C CYS A 33 5.26 3.42 -1.76
N TYR A 34 4.40 2.87 -0.90
CA TYR A 34 4.44 1.46 -0.53
C TYR A 34 3.03 0.85 -0.53
N CYS A 35 2.91 -0.41 -0.97
CA CYS A 35 1.69 -1.22 -0.86
C CYS A 35 1.99 -2.48 -0.04
N TYR A 36 1.09 -2.85 0.86
CA TYR A 36 1.21 -4.09 1.63
C TYR A 36 0.62 -5.25 0.84
N ASN A 37 1.45 -6.25 0.52
CA ASN A 37 1.01 -7.43 -0.21
C ASN A 37 0.49 -8.49 0.77
N VAL A 38 -0.81 -8.44 1.06
CA VAL A 38 -1.47 -9.40 1.97
C VAL A 38 -1.48 -10.82 1.39
N ASN A 39 -1.55 -10.98 0.06
CA ASN A 39 -1.89 -12.25 -0.59
C ASN A 39 -0.70 -13.12 -0.99
N LYS A 40 0.50 -12.55 -1.22
CA LYS A 40 1.69 -13.33 -1.58
C LYS A 40 2.73 -13.34 -0.45
N THR A 41 3.34 -12.19 -0.17
CA THR A 41 4.59 -12.13 0.61
C THR A 41 4.44 -11.57 2.01
N GLN A 42 3.26 -11.05 2.37
CA GLN A 42 3.00 -10.35 3.64
C GLN A 42 4.04 -9.25 3.94
N LYS A 43 4.52 -8.60 2.87
CA LYS A 43 5.59 -7.61 2.90
C LYS A 43 5.15 -6.31 2.25
N TRP A 44 5.77 -5.23 2.70
CA TRP A 44 5.68 -3.93 2.05
C TRP A 44 6.49 -3.94 0.78
N LEU A 45 5.81 -3.64 -0.33
CA LEU A 45 6.42 -3.48 -1.64
C LEU A 45 6.50 -1.99 -1.95
N LYS A 46 7.70 -1.51 -2.29
CA LYS A 46 7.86 -0.16 -2.84
C LYS A 46 7.29 -0.12 -4.26
N VAL A 47 6.42 0.84 -4.54
CA VAL A 47 5.69 0.98 -5.81
C VAL A 47 5.80 2.39 -6.38
N ASP A 48 5.50 2.55 -7.67
CA ASP A 48 5.34 3.90 -8.24
C ASP A 48 4.12 4.59 -7.62
N CYS A 49 4.32 5.81 -7.11
CA CYS A 49 3.29 6.58 -6.41
C CYS A 49 2.04 6.89 -7.25
N ASP A 50 2.11 6.80 -8.58
CA ASP A 50 0.91 6.96 -9.40
C ASP A 50 -0.03 5.77 -9.26
N LEU A 51 0.50 4.58 -8.98
CA LEU A 51 -0.31 3.38 -8.79
C LEU A 51 -1.12 3.46 -7.49
N THR A 52 -0.58 4.05 -6.42
CA THR A 52 -1.28 4.16 -5.13
C THR A 52 -2.47 5.12 -5.16
N LYS A 53 -2.57 5.96 -6.20
CA LYS A 53 -3.69 6.89 -6.43
C LYS A 53 -4.84 6.25 -7.20
N LEU A 54 -4.65 5.03 -7.71
CA LEU A 54 -5.67 4.34 -8.52
C LEU A 54 -6.66 3.60 -7.62
N SER A 55 -7.94 3.66 -7.98
CA SER A 55 -8.94 2.75 -7.42
C SER A 55 -8.67 1.33 -7.89
N LYS A 56 -9.18 0.33 -7.16
CA LYS A 56 -9.06 -1.09 -7.51
C LYS A 56 -9.51 -1.39 -8.95
N GLU A 57 -10.60 -0.77 -9.40
CA GLU A 57 -11.11 -0.87 -10.77
C GLU A 57 -10.10 -0.34 -11.79
N LYS A 58 -9.49 0.81 -11.52
CA LYS A 58 -8.45 1.39 -12.39
C LYS A 58 -7.18 0.55 -12.40
N VAL A 59 -6.79 -0.06 -11.27
CA VAL A 59 -5.69 -1.03 -11.22
C VAL A 59 -6.01 -2.25 -12.09
N THR A 60 -7.24 -2.75 -12.00
CA THR A 60 -7.69 -3.90 -12.81
C THR A 60 -7.65 -3.57 -14.31
N ALA A 61 -8.18 -2.41 -14.70
CA ALA A 61 -8.12 -1.94 -16.09
C ALA A 61 -6.67 -1.76 -16.58
N LEU A 62 -5.79 -1.24 -15.73
CA LEU A 62 -4.36 -1.16 -16.03
C LEU A 62 -3.74 -2.54 -16.22
N GLN A 63 -4.10 -3.53 -15.40
CA GLN A 63 -3.60 -4.89 -15.52
C GLN A 63 -4.03 -5.55 -16.85
N TYR A 64 -5.30 -5.38 -17.26
CA TYR A 64 -5.76 -5.79 -18.59
C TYR A 64 -4.94 -5.12 -19.70
N LYS A 65 -4.73 -3.81 -19.61
CA LYS A 65 -3.93 -3.07 -20.59
C LYS A 65 -2.50 -3.60 -20.69
N LEU A 66 -1.85 -3.85 -19.56
CA LEU A 66 -0.49 -4.40 -19.53
C LEU A 66 -0.46 -5.84 -20.09
N ASN A 67 -1.45 -6.67 -19.78
CA ASN A 67 -1.56 -8.01 -20.35
C ASN A 67 -1.69 -7.96 -21.88
N ASN A 68 -2.55 -7.08 -22.41
CA ASN A 68 -2.70 -6.84 -23.85
C ASN A 68 -1.41 -6.33 -24.53
N LEU A 69 -0.51 -5.70 -23.78
CA LEU A 69 0.82 -5.29 -24.26
C LEU A 69 1.86 -6.42 -24.20
N GLY A 70 1.47 -7.63 -23.79
CA GLY A 70 2.33 -8.81 -23.74
C GLY A 70 3.02 -9.04 -22.39
N TYR A 71 2.67 -8.29 -21.35
CA TYR A 71 3.21 -8.53 -20.00
C TYR A 71 2.48 -9.70 -19.34
N LYS A 72 3.24 -10.69 -18.88
CA LYS A 72 2.72 -11.82 -18.10
C LYS A 72 2.46 -11.37 -16.66
N ILE A 73 1.26 -10.87 -16.39
CA ILE A 73 0.83 -10.44 -15.06
C ILE A 73 -0.56 -10.99 -14.72
N GLU A 74 -0.80 -11.20 -13.43
CA GLU A 74 -2.10 -11.59 -12.89
C GLU A 74 -3.05 -10.39 -12.81
N ILE A 75 -4.34 -10.62 -13.10
CA ILE A 75 -5.39 -9.60 -13.03
C ILE A 75 -6.16 -9.80 -11.73
N THR A 76 -5.81 -9.02 -10.71
CA THR A 76 -6.32 -9.19 -9.34
C THR A 76 -6.92 -7.90 -8.76
N GLY A 77 -6.69 -6.76 -9.42
CA GLY A 77 -7.00 -5.43 -8.89
C GLY A 77 -6.05 -4.98 -7.77
N TRP A 78 -5.04 -5.79 -7.42
CA TRP A 78 -4.02 -5.47 -6.42
C TRP A 78 -2.68 -5.19 -7.09
N ILE A 79 -1.93 -4.22 -6.54
CA ILE A 79 -0.59 -3.89 -7.03
C ILE A 79 0.39 -4.92 -6.48
N ASN A 80 0.89 -5.79 -7.35
CA ASN A 80 1.98 -6.71 -7.05
C ASN A 80 3.28 -6.26 -7.74
N GLU A 81 4.35 -7.02 -7.52
CA GLU A 81 5.67 -6.71 -8.04
C GLU A 81 5.70 -6.73 -9.57
N GLU A 82 5.00 -7.69 -10.18
CA GLU A 82 4.91 -7.86 -11.62
C GLU A 82 4.16 -6.68 -12.26
N THR A 83 3.03 -6.26 -11.68
CA THR A 83 2.25 -5.08 -12.14
C THR A 83 3.08 -3.80 -12.02
N ASN A 84 3.72 -3.58 -10.87
CA ASN A 84 4.55 -2.38 -10.64
C ASN A 84 5.73 -2.32 -11.63
N THR A 85 6.40 -3.44 -11.85
CA THR A 85 7.54 -3.54 -12.78
C THR A 85 7.11 -3.27 -14.22
N ALA A 86 6.01 -3.90 -14.67
CA ALA A 86 5.45 -3.69 -16.00
C ALA A 86 5.03 -2.23 -16.22
N TYR A 87 4.36 -1.62 -15.23
CA TYR A 87 3.96 -0.21 -15.28
C TYR A 87 5.16 0.73 -15.43
N ILE A 88 6.20 0.56 -14.60
CA ILE A 88 7.40 1.41 -14.66
C ILE A 88 8.09 1.27 -16.03
N LYS A 89 8.15 0.05 -16.58
CA LYS A 89 8.74 -0.19 -17.90
C LYS A 89 7.96 0.51 -19.00
N GLU A 90 6.63 0.38 -19.02
CA GLU A 90 5.78 1.07 -20.00
C GLU A 90 5.86 2.59 -19.87
N LYS A 91 5.88 3.13 -18.64
CA LYS A 91 6.05 4.57 -18.38
C LYS A 91 7.37 5.09 -18.96
N LYS A 92 8.47 4.33 -18.82
CA LYS A 92 9.77 4.67 -19.43
C LYS A 92 9.73 4.59 -20.96
N LEU A 93 9.09 3.56 -21.53
CA LEU A 93 8.96 3.40 -22.98
C LEU A 93 8.11 4.51 -23.60
N ALA A 94 6.99 4.87 -22.99
CA ALA A 94 6.13 5.98 -23.42
C ALA A 94 6.90 7.30 -23.46
N LYS A 95 7.70 7.60 -22.42
CA LYS A 95 8.58 8.78 -22.40
C LYS A 95 9.61 8.76 -23.53
N LYS A 96 10.21 7.61 -23.84
CA LYS A 96 11.16 7.47 -24.96
C LYS A 96 10.49 7.72 -26.32
N ARG A 97 9.30 7.15 -26.55
CA ARG A 97 8.52 7.36 -27.78
C ARG A 97 8.14 8.83 -27.95
N ALA A 98 7.69 9.49 -26.89
CA ALA A 98 7.35 10.91 -26.92
C ALA A 98 8.54 11.83 -27.25
N ARG A 99 9.76 11.47 -26.82
CA ARG A 99 10.98 12.21 -27.18
C ARG A 99 11.36 12.03 -28.65
N LYS A 100 11.25 10.81 -29.17
CA LYS A 100 11.54 10.52 -30.59
C LYS A 100 10.61 11.27 -31.53
N ASN A 101 9.32 11.36 -31.20
CA ASN A 101 8.34 12.05 -32.05
C ASN A 101 8.44 13.59 -32.00
N LYS A 102 9.28 14.15 -31.12
CA LYS A 102 9.54 15.60 -31.00
C LYS A 102 10.85 16.02 -31.66
N SER A 103 11.68 15.06 -32.07
CA SER A 103 12.93 15.27 -32.81
C SER A 103 12.68 15.09 -34.29
#